data_AF-A0A2U1LWX0-F1
#
_entry.id   AF-A0A2U1LWX0-F1
#
_cell.length_a   1.000
_cell.length_b   1.000
_cell.length_c   1.000
_cell.angle_alpha   90.00
_cell.angle_beta   90.00
_cell.angle_gamma   90.00
#
_symmetry.space_group_name_H-M   'P 1'
#
loop_
_entity.id
_entity.type
_entity.pdbx_description
1 polymer ?
#
loop_
_entity_poly.entity_id
_entity_poly.type
_entity_poly.pdbx_seq_one_letter_code
_entity_poly.pdbx_strand_id
1 'polypeptide(L)'
;MANGNQTPHLTALKDVSGCQELHKAFKFLYGHEHVEEEVFIRFLGERRDELQSTIEQKTARLAEIWNLNHDEEESAGDVYECEHKVLVRLRKRLEVITGLLFDLRQGLTEKEDNISILDVYD
;
A
#
# COMPACT_ATOMS: atom_id res chain seq x y z
N MET A 1 -37.97 -30.96 -6.53
CA MET A 1 -37.60 -29.52 -6.54
C MET A 1 -36.20 -29.43 -5.97
N ALA A 2 -35.21 -29.16 -6.81
CA ALA A 2 -33.83 -28.95 -6.38
C ALA A 2 -33.18 -28.00 -7.39
N ASN A 3 -33.37 -26.70 -7.19
CA ASN A 3 -32.50 -25.72 -7.83
C ASN A 3 -31.22 -25.68 -7.01
N GLY A 4 -30.22 -26.43 -7.48
CA GLY A 4 -28.86 -26.33 -6.97
C GLY A 4 -28.42 -24.87 -6.98
N ASN A 5 -27.76 -24.46 -5.91
CA ASN A 5 -27.43 -23.08 -5.60
C ASN A 5 -26.60 -22.45 -6.74
N GLN A 6 -27.24 -21.68 -7.65
CA GLN A 6 -26.60 -21.13 -8.84
C GLN A 6 -25.62 -19.98 -8.53
N THR A 7 -25.61 -19.48 -7.29
CA THR A 7 -24.81 -18.33 -6.87
C THR A 7 -24.13 -18.53 -5.50
N PRO A 8 -23.27 -19.55 -5.34
CA PRO A 8 -22.71 -19.93 -4.04
C PRO A 8 -21.95 -18.80 -3.34
N HIS A 9 -21.28 -17.92 -4.10
CA HIS A 9 -20.58 -16.76 -3.53
C HIS A 9 -21.53 -15.69 -2.98
N LEU A 10 -22.67 -15.47 -3.64
CA LEU A 10 -23.68 -14.54 -3.14
C LEU A 10 -24.40 -15.12 -1.91
N THR A 11 -24.66 -16.43 -1.90
CA THR A 11 -25.18 -17.10 -0.69
C THR A 11 -24.22 -16.93 0.47
N ALA A 12 -22.93 -17.24 0.27
CA ALA A 12 -21.92 -17.09 1.32
C ALA A 12 -21.83 -15.63 1.82
N LEU A 13 -21.89 -14.65 0.93
CA LEU A 13 -21.89 -13.23 1.32
C LEU A 13 -23.14 -12.85 2.14
N LYS A 14 -24.33 -13.31 1.74
CA LYS A 14 -25.57 -13.10 2.51
C LYS A 14 -25.51 -13.77 3.88
N ASP A 15 -24.91 -14.95 3.96
CA ASP A 15 -24.76 -15.70 5.21
C ASP A 15 -23.79 -15.00 6.16
N VAL A 16 -22.63 -14.55 5.66
CA VAL A 16 -21.63 -13.82 6.46
C VAL A 16 -22.14 -12.43 6.88
N SER A 17 -22.81 -11.71 5.99
CA SER A 17 -23.38 -10.39 6.31
C SER A 17 -24.65 -10.46 7.16
N GLY A 18 -25.28 -11.63 7.28
CA GLY A 18 -26.59 -11.80 7.91
C GLY A 18 -27.75 -11.13 7.16
N CYS A 19 -27.51 -10.65 5.92
CA CYS A 19 -28.45 -9.85 5.14
C CYS A 19 -28.88 -10.60 3.87
N GLN A 20 -30.20 -10.80 3.69
CA GLN A 20 -30.72 -11.46 2.48
C GLN A 20 -30.83 -10.51 1.27
N GLU A 21 -30.87 -9.21 1.52
CA GLU A 21 -30.87 -8.15 0.51
C GLU A 21 -29.46 -7.91 -0.01
N LEU A 22 -29.29 -7.92 -1.35
CA LEU A 22 -27.97 -7.83 -1.97
C LEU A 22 -27.26 -6.51 -1.66
N HIS A 23 -27.97 -5.37 -1.69
CA HIS A 23 -27.35 -4.06 -1.41
C HIS A 23 -26.79 -4.01 0.01
N LYS A 24 -27.51 -4.50 1.02
CA LYS A 24 -27.02 -4.57 2.41
C LYS A 24 -25.84 -5.52 2.56
N ALA A 25 -25.88 -6.67 1.87
CA ALA A 25 -24.80 -7.64 1.90
C ALA A 25 -23.50 -7.08 1.29
N PHE A 26 -23.58 -6.32 0.19
CA PHE A 26 -22.42 -5.65 -0.41
C PHE A 26 -21.98 -4.40 0.36
N LYS A 27 -22.90 -3.64 0.95
CA LYS A 27 -22.57 -2.53 1.86
C LYS A 27 -21.77 -3.03 3.07
N PHE A 28 -22.16 -4.17 3.64
CA PHE A 28 -21.39 -4.86 4.68
C PHE A 28 -19.98 -5.22 4.19
N LEU A 29 -19.85 -5.79 2.99
CA LEU A 29 -18.55 -6.14 2.41
C LEU A 29 -17.64 -4.92 2.24
N TYR A 30 -18.15 -3.85 1.62
CA TYR A 30 -17.38 -2.61 1.45
C TYR A 30 -16.98 -2.00 2.78
N GLY A 31 -17.85 -2.01 3.79
CA GLY A 31 -17.49 -1.56 5.13
C GLY A 31 -16.33 -2.35 5.74
N HIS A 32 -16.30 -3.67 5.55
CA HIS A 32 -15.21 -4.52 6.02
C HIS A 32 -13.90 -4.26 5.27
N GLU A 33 -13.96 -4.26 3.94
CA GLU A 33 -12.78 -4.02 3.09
C GLU A 33 -12.20 -2.62 3.30
N HIS A 34 -13.02 -1.60 3.59
CA HIS A 34 -12.57 -0.25 3.92
C HIS A 34 -11.68 -0.25 5.18
N VAL A 35 -12.13 -0.91 6.25
CA VAL A 35 -11.34 -1.03 7.49
C VAL A 35 -10.03 -1.79 7.26
N GLU A 36 -10.05 -2.88 6.49
CA GLU A 36 -8.84 -3.63 6.15
C GLU A 36 -7.83 -2.79 5.35
N GLU A 37 -8.31 -2.01 4.38
CA GLU A 37 -7.49 -1.11 3.60
C GLU A 37 -6.91 0.05 4.42
N GLU A 38 -7.68 0.65 5.35
CA GLU A 38 -7.16 1.68 6.26
C GLU A 38 -5.98 1.17 7.09
N VAL A 39 -6.07 -0.05 7.61
CA VAL A 39 -4.99 -0.70 8.36
C VAL A 39 -3.77 -0.92 7.47
N PHE A 40 -3.99 -1.39 6.24
CA PHE A 40 -2.92 -1.63 5.28
C PHE A 40 -2.23 -0.33 4.83
N ILE A 41 -2.98 0.74 4.57
CA ILE A 41 -2.47 2.07 4.22
C ILE A 41 -1.59 2.61 5.35
N ARG A 42 -2.02 2.45 6.61
CA ARG A 42 -1.22 2.88 7.77
C ARG A 42 0.10 2.15 7.83
N PHE A 43 0.07 0.82 7.72
CA PHE A 43 1.26 -0.02 7.70
C PHE A 43 2.22 0.38 6.56
N LEU A 44 1.72 0.56 5.33
CA LEU A 44 2.53 1.02 4.21
C LEU A 44 3.07 2.44 4.41
N GLY A 45 2.31 3.32 5.06
CA GLY A 45 2.76 4.66 5.45
C GLY A 45 3.98 4.60 6.37
N GLU A 46 3.94 3.78 7.41
CA GLU A 46 5.08 3.57 8.31
C GLU A 46 6.30 3.02 7.56
N ARG A 47 6.11 2.01 6.68
CA ARG A 47 7.20 1.45 5.87
C ARG A 47 7.80 2.47 4.91
N ARG A 48 6.99 3.37 4.36
CA ARG A 48 7.45 4.47 3.50
C ARG A 48 8.36 5.43 4.28
N ASP A 49 7.95 5.82 5.48
CA ASP A 49 8.68 6.79 6.30
C ASP A 49 10.01 6.21 6.80
N GLU A 50 10.03 4.94 7.23
CA GLU A 50 11.26 4.22 7.56
C GLU A 50 12.25 4.16 6.36
N LEU A 51 11.72 3.87 5.17
CA LEU A 51 12.52 3.82 3.95
C LEU A 51 13.07 5.20 3.55
N GLN A 52 12.26 6.24 3.69
CA GLN A 52 12.67 7.63 3.46
C GLN A 52 13.83 8.02 4.38
N SER A 53 13.73 7.74 5.69
CA SER A 53 14.81 8.00 6.64
C SER A 53 16.09 7.22 6.28
N THR A 54 15.97 5.97 5.86
CA THR A 54 17.11 5.16 5.41
C THR A 54 17.79 5.77 4.18
N ILE A 55 17.02 6.28 3.21
CA ILE A 55 17.51 6.95 2.00
C ILE A 55 18.26 8.24 2.37
N GLU A 56 17.73 9.04 3.30
CA GLU A 56 18.35 10.27 3.77
C GLU A 56 19.71 9.99 4.43
N GLN A 57 19.76 9.04 5.36
CA GLN A 57 21.00 8.64 6.02
C GLN A 57 22.05 8.12 5.04
N LYS A 58 21.66 7.26 4.09
CA LYS A 58 22.58 6.76 3.06
C LYS A 58 23.05 7.86 2.11
N THR A 59 22.18 8.80 1.76
CA THR A 59 22.54 9.95 0.92
C THR A 59 23.61 10.81 1.62
N ALA A 60 23.46 11.07 2.92
CA ALA A 60 24.45 11.81 3.70
C ALA A 60 25.80 11.09 3.75
N ARG A 61 25.81 9.77 4.05
CA ARG A 61 27.05 8.97 4.06
C ARG A 61 27.73 8.93 2.69
N LEU A 62 26.97 8.83 1.60
CA LEU A 62 27.53 8.87 0.24
C LEU A 62 28.20 10.22 -0.07
N ALA A 63 27.67 11.33 0.45
CA ALA A 63 28.31 12.64 0.32
C ALA A 63 29.62 12.72 1.11
N GLU A 64 29.69 12.11 2.30
CA GLU A 64 30.93 11.99 3.08
C GLU A 64 31.98 11.14 2.34
N ILE A 65 31.60 9.98 1.80
CA ILE A 65 32.49 9.10 1.02
C ILE A 65 33.02 9.83 -0.23
N TRP A 66 32.16 10.59 -0.91
CA TRP A 66 32.56 11.40 -2.06
C TRP A 66 33.66 12.41 -1.71
N ASN A 67 33.56 13.04 -0.54
CA ASN A 67 34.59 13.96 -0.06
C ASN A 67 35.90 13.22 0.25
N LEU A 68 35.83 12.05 0.91
CA LEU A 68 37.01 11.23 1.24
C LEU A 68 37.74 10.67 0.02
N ASN A 69 37.04 10.47 -1.10
CA ASN A 69 37.68 10.06 -2.35
C ASN A 69 38.71 11.08 -2.88
N HIS A 70 38.70 12.31 -2.36
CA HIS A 70 39.69 13.34 -2.66
C HIS A 70 40.89 13.31 -1.70
N ASP A 71 40.82 12.53 -0.61
CA ASP A 71 41.79 12.45 0.49
C ASP A 71 42.57 11.11 0.54
N GLU A 72 42.74 10.44 -0.61
CA GLU A 72 43.62 9.25 -0.81
C GLU A 72 43.18 7.92 -0.16
N GLU A 73 41.92 7.77 0.29
CA GLU A 73 41.39 6.46 0.67
C GLU A 73 41.09 5.62 -0.58
N GLU A 74 41.98 4.67 -0.91
CA GLU A 74 41.95 3.87 -2.14
C GLU A 74 40.60 3.15 -2.37
N SER A 75 39.90 2.81 -1.29
CA SER A 75 38.61 2.10 -1.33
C SER A 75 37.38 3.00 -1.53
N ALA A 76 37.50 4.32 -1.39
CA ALA A 76 36.37 5.24 -1.34
C ALA A 76 35.53 5.24 -2.64
N GLY A 77 36.19 5.18 -3.80
CA GLY A 77 35.53 5.09 -5.11
C GLY A 77 34.65 3.84 -5.24
N ASP A 78 35.19 2.66 -4.91
CA ASP A 78 34.47 1.39 -5.00
C ASP A 78 33.28 1.34 -4.02
N VAL A 79 33.49 1.81 -2.79
CA VAL A 79 32.42 1.88 -1.78
C VAL A 79 31.32 2.84 -2.24
N TYR A 80 31.68 3.99 -2.83
CA TYR A 80 30.72 4.94 -3.38
C TYR A 80 29.84 4.28 -4.46
N GLU A 81 30.43 3.57 -5.42
CA GLU A 81 29.67 2.91 -6.48
C GLU A 81 28.71 1.84 -5.94
N CYS A 82 29.17 1.03 -4.99
CA CYS A 82 28.34 0.00 -4.34
C CYS A 82 27.15 0.63 -3.60
N GLU A 83 27.40 1.62 -2.77
CA GLU A 83 26.35 2.31 -2.00
C GLU A 83 25.39 3.10 -2.89
N HIS A 84 25.90 3.71 -3.96
CA HIS A 84 25.06 4.40 -4.95
C HIS A 84 24.06 3.44 -5.62
N LYS A 85 24.52 2.25 -6.03
CA LYS A 85 23.64 1.21 -6.60
C LYS A 85 22.53 0.79 -5.62
N VAL A 86 22.86 0.64 -4.34
CA VAL A 86 21.88 0.35 -3.29
C VAL A 86 20.88 1.50 -3.13
N LEU A 87 21.37 2.74 -3.07
CA LEU A 87 20.52 3.93 -2.90
C LEU A 87 19.52 4.10 -4.05
N VAL A 88 19.95 3.87 -5.29
CA VAL A 88 19.05 3.89 -6.48
C VAL A 88 17.91 2.87 -6.32
N ARG A 89 18.21 1.65 -5.84
CA ARG A 89 17.18 0.64 -5.61
C ARG A 89 16.22 1.02 -4.48
N LEU A 90 16.71 1.65 -3.42
CA LEU A 90 15.86 2.13 -2.33
C LEU A 90 14.92 3.25 -2.80
N ARG A 91 15.41 4.22 -3.57
CA ARG A 91 14.60 5.29 -4.15
C ARG A 91 13.50 4.74 -5.06
N LYS A 92 13.80 3.72 -5.88
CA LYS A 92 12.77 3.06 -6.70
C LYS A 92 11.70 2.36 -5.85
N ARG A 93 12.07 1.74 -4.73
CA ARG A 93 11.08 1.12 -3.81
C ARG A 93 10.19 2.18 -3.15
N LEU A 94 10.76 3.32 -2.79
CA LEU A 94 10.01 4.44 -2.22
C LEU A 94 8.96 4.97 -3.20
N GLU A 95 9.33 5.10 -4.47
CA GLU A 95 8.40 5.50 -5.54
C GLU A 95 7.23 4.51 -5.66
N VAL A 96 7.51 3.20 -5.65
CA VAL A 96 6.47 2.16 -5.71
C VAL A 96 5.53 2.24 -4.50
N ILE A 97 6.06 2.34 -3.28
CA ILE A 97 5.22 2.44 -2.07
C ILE A 97 4.38 3.72 -2.10
N THR A 98 4.95 4.83 -2.57
CA THR A 98 4.23 6.11 -2.67
C THR A 98 3.09 6.02 -3.67
N GLY A 99 3.33 5.41 -4.84
CA GLY A 99 2.30 5.19 -5.86
C GLY A 99 1.19 4.28 -5.36
N LEU A 100 1.53 3.17 -4.70
CA LEU A 100 0.53 2.27 -4.11
C LEU A 100 -0.30 2.94 -3.02
N LEU A 101 0.33 3.75 -2.15
CA LEU A 101 -0.39 4.52 -1.13
C LEU A 101 -1.36 5.54 -1.73
N PHE A 102 -1.02 6.12 -2.88
CA PHE A 102 -1.92 7.03 -3.59
C PHE A 102 -3.14 6.27 -4.15
N ASP A 103 -2.90 5.16 -4.85
CA ASP A 103 -3.93 4.30 -5.42
C ASP A 103 -4.91 3.77 -4.36
N LEU A 104 -4.40 3.24 -3.24
CA LEU A 104 -5.21 2.75 -2.13
C LEU A 104 -6.10 3.83 -1.50
N ARG A 105 -5.61 5.07 -1.40
CA ARG A 105 -6.39 6.19 -0.87
C ARG A 105 -7.52 6.60 -1.81
N GLN A 106 -7.29 6.53 -3.13
CA GLN A 106 -8.36 6.75 -4.10
C GLN A 106 -9.40 5.64 -4.01
N GLY A 107 -8.97 4.38 -3.91
CA GLY A 107 -9.86 3.23 -3.71
C GLY A 107 -10.74 3.35 -2.47
N LEU A 108 -10.21 3.87 -1.35
CA LEU A 108 -11.01 4.15 -0.15
C LEU A 108 -12.12 5.18 -0.43
N THR A 109 -11.79 6.29 -1.09
CA THR A 109 -12.79 7.31 -1.45
C THR A 109 -13.86 6.75 -2.39
N GLU A 110 -13.45 5.97 -3.40
CA GLU A 110 -14.41 5.31 -4.30
C GLU A 110 -15.30 4.31 -3.55
N LYS A 111 -14.79 3.66 -2.51
CA LYS A 111 -15.56 2.73 -1.67
C LYS A 111 -16.59 3.47 -0.81
N GLU A 112 -16.26 4.64 -0.28
CA GLU A 112 -17.21 5.52 0.43
C GLU A 112 -18.34 6.00 -0.51
N ASP A 113 -18.01 6.33 -1.75
CA ASP A 113 -19.00 6.66 -2.79
C ASP A 113 -19.89 5.44 -3.12
N ASN A 114 -19.29 4.24 -3.25
CA ASN A 114 -20.02 3.00 -3.51
C ASN A 114 -20.99 2.65 -2.38
N ILE A 115 -20.59 2.85 -1.12
CA ILE A 115 -21.49 2.70 0.04
C ILE A 115 -22.66 3.69 -0.10
N SER A 116 -22.38 4.96 -0.39
CA SER A 116 -23.40 6.00 -0.56
C SER A 116 -24.41 5.68 -1.68
N ILE A 117 -23.98 5.02 -2.75
CA ILE A 117 -24.89 4.54 -3.82
C ILE A 117 -25.83 3.45 -3.29
N LEU A 118 -25.34 2.54 -2.46
CA LEU A 118 -26.14 1.45 -1.91
C LEU A 118 -27.13 1.91 -0.83
N ASP A 119 -26.82 3.01 -0.13
CA ASP A 119 -27.69 3.63 0.88
C ASP A 119 -29.04 4.10 0.30
N VAL A 120 -29.14 4.31 -1.01
CA VAL A 120 -30.41 4.70 -1.68
C VAL A 120 -31.47 3.59 -1.60
N TYR A 121 -31.06 2.35 -1.31
CA TYR A 121 -31.94 1.20 -1.23
C TYR A 121 -32.32 0.79 0.21
N ASP A 122 -31.80 1.49 1.22
CA ASP A 122 -32.13 1.29 2.65
C ASP A 122 -33.50 1.88 3.03
#